data_AF-A0A317Q2J9-F1
#
_entry.id   AF-A0A317Q2J9-F1
#
_cell.length_a   1.000
_cell.length_b   1.000
_cell.length_c   1.000
_cell.angle_alpha   90.00
_cell.angle_beta   90.00
_cell.angle_gamma   90.00
#
_symmetry.space_group_name_H-M   'P 1'
#
loop_
_entity.id
_entity.type
_entity.pdbx_description
1 polymer ?
#
loop_
_entity_poly.entity_id
_entity_poly.type
_entity_poly.pdbx_seq_one_letter_code
_entity_poly.pdbx_strand_id
1 'polypeptide(L)'
;MLNLIICCDGTWNTPDQMDDDLPAPTNVVKLYNALENNPAQRRYYHPGVGTDGTWLQRMAGGGTGAGLNENIMSAYGWLTQNYQPEARIWLFGFSRGSWTVRSLGGMIARCGLLDPVASKMDEKQRWAAIKDLFEIYKTPENEAKPVTATAQHAFFNVPQGAPTRHSVSIEFIGVWDTVGALGVPDDMALLNLLDNPDNYRFHDTSLSHIVKHARHAIAIDEKRQSFSPTLWSNETAHTDMKQIWFPGVHADVGGGYGQSALSDGALQWMMEEAQACELVFRADTMAQLHPDYLGYLHDSVTGVFKSLKTRPRNVPCFTTQASQLHSSALNRYHNPPLTQGSYWPTTVLAEGDNTTVTVFAREHWNATGLYLEAGKTYHFQAQGEWMDSDIPSGPAGCDNGKFQLSKLAHSVSSLLGKAETLYQKFTHNHTADFWYTKREEQYPWFALVGMVANDFPSGSQQDEKLPHEVFLIGDTTTFTPKASGYLYAFANDAWQTYHNNRGSVALTVTCK
;
A
#
# COMPACT_ATOMS: atom_id res chain seq x y z
N MET A 1 -6.88 -25.90 22.14
CA MET A 1 -7.90 -25.59 21.12
C MET A 1 -7.28 -25.75 19.74
N LEU A 2 -8.07 -26.07 18.72
CA LEU A 2 -7.58 -26.17 17.34
C LEU A 2 -7.34 -24.76 16.78
N ASN A 3 -6.15 -24.51 16.23
CA ASN A 3 -5.82 -23.30 15.48
C ASN A 3 -5.85 -23.63 13.98
N LEU A 4 -6.56 -22.81 13.21
CA LEU A 4 -6.58 -22.83 11.75
C LEU A 4 -5.87 -21.58 11.25
N ILE A 5 -4.68 -21.75 10.67
CA ILE A 5 -3.83 -20.66 10.25
C ILE A 5 -3.79 -20.58 8.73
N ILE A 6 -4.17 -19.42 8.19
CA ILE A 6 -4.10 -19.10 6.77
C ILE A 6 -3.00 -18.08 6.56
N CYS A 7 -2.10 -18.38 5.63
CA CYS A 7 -1.01 -17.53 5.21
C CYS A 7 -1.13 -17.29 3.70
N CYS A 8 -1.49 -16.07 3.29
CA CYS A 8 -1.60 -15.69 1.88
C CYS A 8 -0.47 -14.72 1.51
N ASP A 9 0.38 -15.11 0.57
CA ASP A 9 1.50 -14.27 0.15
C ASP A 9 1.08 -13.21 -0.90
N GLY A 10 1.92 -12.18 -1.04
CA GLY A 10 1.83 -11.19 -2.10
C GLY A 10 2.06 -11.80 -3.49
N THR A 11 1.41 -11.25 -4.50
CA THR A 11 1.58 -11.66 -5.90
C THR A 11 3.04 -11.58 -6.34
N TRP A 12 3.45 -12.52 -7.20
CA TRP A 12 4.83 -12.74 -7.68
C TRP A 12 5.80 -13.39 -6.70
N ASN A 13 5.42 -13.56 -5.44
CA ASN A 13 6.31 -14.12 -4.44
C ASN A 13 6.21 -15.64 -4.45
N THR A 14 7.35 -16.32 -4.52
CA THR A 14 7.44 -17.77 -4.35
C THR A 14 8.27 -18.09 -3.11
N PRO A 15 7.98 -19.22 -2.42
CA PRO A 15 8.75 -19.62 -1.22
C PRO A 15 10.25 -19.80 -1.47
N ASP A 16 10.64 -20.09 -2.70
CA ASP A 16 12.00 -20.34 -3.19
C ASP A 16 12.60 -19.13 -3.92
N GLN A 17 12.02 -17.93 -3.75
CA GLN A 17 12.53 -16.74 -4.43
C GLN A 17 13.94 -16.36 -3.96
N MET A 18 14.73 -15.87 -4.91
CA MET A 18 16.12 -15.48 -4.72
C MET A 18 16.30 -14.01 -5.10
N ASP A 19 17.19 -13.33 -4.39
CA ASP A 19 17.63 -11.96 -4.64
C ASP A 19 19.15 -11.92 -4.60
N ASP A 20 19.80 -11.65 -5.73
CA ASP A 20 21.26 -11.75 -5.90
C ASP A 20 21.87 -13.03 -5.29
N ASP A 21 21.30 -14.20 -5.66
CA ASP A 21 21.67 -15.54 -5.17
C ASP A 21 21.48 -15.78 -3.66
N LEU A 22 20.83 -14.85 -2.94
CA LEU A 22 20.39 -15.05 -1.57
C LEU A 22 18.93 -15.49 -1.51
N PRO A 23 18.57 -16.49 -0.68
CA PRO A 23 17.17 -16.79 -0.41
C PRO A 23 16.46 -15.57 0.18
N ALA A 24 15.35 -15.16 -0.44
CA ALA A 24 14.66 -13.93 -0.10
C ALA A 24 13.17 -14.16 0.22
N PRO A 25 12.77 -15.16 1.04
CA PRO A 25 11.37 -15.43 1.29
C PRO A 25 10.66 -14.25 1.99
N THR A 26 9.36 -14.15 1.77
CA THR A 26 8.52 -13.16 2.45
C THR A 26 8.34 -13.48 3.92
N ASN A 27 7.89 -12.50 4.69
CA ASN A 27 7.50 -12.67 6.07
C ASN A 27 6.31 -13.63 6.23
N VAL A 28 5.45 -13.78 5.21
CA VAL A 28 4.37 -14.78 5.19
C VAL A 28 4.96 -16.19 5.16
N VAL A 29 5.93 -16.45 4.27
CA VAL A 29 6.62 -17.74 4.16
C VAL A 29 7.42 -18.04 5.43
N LYS A 30 8.19 -17.05 5.93
CA LYS A 30 8.96 -17.18 7.18
C LYS A 30 8.03 -17.51 8.36
N LEU A 31 6.90 -16.78 8.51
CA LEU A 31 5.90 -17.07 9.55
C LEU A 31 5.32 -18.47 9.38
N TYR A 32 4.91 -18.86 8.18
CA TYR A 32 4.36 -20.20 7.92
C TYR A 32 5.34 -21.32 8.29
N ASN A 33 6.63 -21.13 8.00
CA ASN A 33 7.71 -22.06 8.35
C ASN A 33 8.06 -22.03 9.85
N ALA A 34 7.74 -20.93 10.55
CA ALA A 34 7.92 -20.79 11.98
C ALA A 34 6.83 -21.49 12.79
N LEU A 35 5.63 -21.68 12.24
CA LEU A 35 4.51 -22.31 12.94
C LEU A 35 4.85 -23.74 13.38
N GLU A 36 4.44 -24.08 14.60
CA GLU A 36 4.53 -25.45 15.11
C GLU A 36 3.63 -26.38 14.28
N ASN A 37 4.16 -27.52 13.86
CA ASN A 37 3.45 -28.48 13.01
C ASN A 37 2.92 -29.64 13.86
N ASN A 38 1.75 -29.45 14.48
CA ASN A 38 1.12 -30.44 15.34
C ASN A 38 -0.40 -30.57 15.06
N PRO A 39 -1.09 -31.62 15.54
CA PRO A 39 -2.51 -31.81 15.27
C PRO A 39 -3.44 -30.69 15.76
N ALA A 40 -2.97 -29.85 16.69
CA ALA A 40 -3.70 -28.70 17.20
C ALA A 40 -3.47 -27.42 16.37
N GLN A 41 -2.57 -27.42 15.39
CA GLN A 41 -2.36 -26.30 14.46
C GLN A 41 -2.36 -26.78 13.01
N ARG A 42 -3.45 -26.51 12.28
CA ARG A 42 -3.51 -26.75 10.84
C ARG A 42 -3.16 -25.47 10.12
N ARG A 43 -2.25 -25.57 9.15
CA ARG A 43 -1.68 -24.44 8.44
C ARG A 43 -1.92 -24.56 6.94
N TYR A 44 -2.40 -23.49 6.34
CA TYR A 44 -2.66 -23.34 4.92
C TYR A 44 -1.78 -22.21 4.38
N TYR A 45 -1.02 -22.52 3.35
CA TYR A 45 -0.25 -21.53 2.62
C TYR A 45 -0.83 -21.40 1.21
N HIS A 46 -1.13 -20.16 0.82
CA HIS A 46 -1.50 -19.82 -0.54
C HIS A 46 -0.35 -19.02 -1.17
N PRO A 47 0.26 -19.51 -2.27
CA PRO A 47 1.21 -18.70 -3.04
C PRO A 47 0.51 -17.45 -3.60
N GLY A 48 1.26 -16.38 -3.85
CA GLY A 48 0.72 -15.21 -4.52
C GLY A 48 0.14 -15.52 -5.90
N VAL A 49 -0.66 -14.61 -6.47
CA VAL A 49 -1.12 -14.74 -7.86
C VAL A 49 0.10 -14.72 -8.82
N GLY A 50 0.02 -15.41 -9.96
CA GLY A 50 1.01 -15.29 -11.05
C GLY A 50 2.39 -15.93 -10.80
N THR A 51 2.48 -16.99 -9.99
CA THR A 51 3.77 -17.64 -9.64
C THR A 51 4.37 -18.54 -10.73
N ASP A 52 3.61 -18.84 -11.79
CA ASP A 52 4.06 -19.72 -12.88
C ASP A 52 4.61 -18.93 -14.09
N GLY A 53 5.79 -19.32 -14.60
CA GLY A 53 6.42 -18.75 -15.80
C GLY A 53 7.61 -17.81 -15.57
N THR A 54 8.17 -17.26 -16.67
CA THR A 54 9.27 -16.26 -16.68
C THR A 54 8.80 -14.88 -16.17
N TRP A 55 9.70 -13.98 -15.72
CA TRP A 55 9.34 -12.64 -15.20
C TRP A 55 8.32 -11.87 -16.07
N LEU A 56 8.41 -11.98 -17.40
CA LEU A 56 7.45 -11.36 -18.34
C LEU A 56 6.09 -12.09 -18.39
N GLN A 57 6.09 -13.42 -18.34
CA GLN A 57 4.88 -14.27 -18.32
C GLN A 57 4.16 -14.20 -16.98
N ARG A 58 4.95 -14.09 -15.90
CA ARG A 58 4.53 -13.66 -14.60
C ARG A 58 3.77 -12.36 -14.83
N MET A 59 4.41 -11.24 -15.15
CA MET A 59 3.75 -9.93 -15.34
C MET A 59 2.44 -9.95 -16.16
N ALA A 60 2.37 -10.74 -17.24
CA ALA A 60 1.16 -10.87 -18.06
C ALA A 60 0.03 -11.73 -17.44
N GLY A 61 0.36 -12.71 -16.59
CA GLY A 61 -0.59 -13.66 -15.99
C GLY A 61 -1.15 -13.27 -14.61
N GLY A 62 -0.62 -12.24 -13.96
CA GLY A 62 -1.02 -11.77 -12.62
C GLY A 62 -1.68 -10.40 -12.58
N GLY A 63 -2.16 -9.93 -13.74
CA GLY A 63 -2.89 -8.67 -13.92
C GLY A 63 -4.41 -8.80 -13.81
N THR A 64 -5.00 -10.00 -13.84
CA THR A 64 -6.45 -10.16 -13.68
C THR A 64 -6.80 -10.44 -12.22
N GLY A 65 -7.63 -9.60 -11.59
CA GLY A 65 -8.06 -9.82 -10.20
C GLY A 65 -8.95 -11.06 -10.02
N ALA A 66 -9.26 -11.80 -11.09
CA ALA A 66 -9.84 -13.14 -11.06
C ALA A 66 -9.03 -14.09 -10.16
N GLY A 67 -7.69 -14.06 -10.21
CA GLY A 67 -6.85 -14.90 -9.36
C GLY A 67 -6.95 -14.56 -7.87
N LEU A 68 -7.16 -13.28 -7.52
CA LEU A 68 -7.33 -12.89 -6.10
C LEU A 68 -8.68 -13.37 -5.54
N ASN A 69 -9.74 -13.32 -6.35
CA ASN A 69 -11.06 -13.82 -5.98
C ASN A 69 -11.01 -15.34 -5.74
N GLU A 70 -10.32 -16.08 -6.61
CA GLU A 70 -10.07 -17.52 -6.46
C GLU A 70 -9.29 -17.85 -5.18
N ASN A 71 -8.30 -17.03 -4.81
CA ASN A 71 -7.54 -17.21 -3.57
C ASN A 71 -8.43 -17.06 -2.32
N ILE A 72 -9.32 -16.05 -2.30
CA ILE A 72 -10.28 -15.86 -1.19
C ILE A 72 -11.18 -17.08 -1.08
N MET A 73 -11.80 -17.50 -2.19
CA MET A 73 -12.72 -18.64 -2.22
C MET A 73 -12.01 -19.94 -1.84
N SER A 74 -10.74 -20.12 -2.23
CA SER A 74 -9.94 -21.29 -1.88
C SER A 74 -9.60 -21.34 -0.40
N ALA A 75 -9.19 -20.21 0.18
CA ALA A 75 -8.93 -20.09 1.61
C ALA A 75 -10.21 -20.29 2.44
N TYR A 76 -11.34 -19.72 2.01
CA TYR A 76 -12.66 -19.98 2.60
C TYR A 76 -13.02 -21.47 2.51
N GLY A 77 -12.84 -22.08 1.34
CA GLY A 77 -13.07 -23.50 1.11
C GLY A 77 -12.23 -24.38 2.04
N TRP A 78 -10.95 -24.05 2.24
CA TRP A 78 -10.10 -24.77 3.19
C TRP A 78 -10.59 -24.63 4.63
N LEU A 79 -11.03 -23.45 5.07
CA LEU A 79 -11.65 -23.28 6.39
C LEU A 79 -12.89 -24.15 6.55
N THR A 80 -13.81 -24.13 5.58
CA THR A 80 -15.07 -24.92 5.68
C THR A 80 -14.83 -26.42 5.86
N GLN A 81 -13.73 -26.95 5.33
CA GLN A 81 -13.35 -28.35 5.45
C GLN A 81 -12.64 -28.69 6.77
N ASN A 82 -12.00 -27.71 7.39
CA ASN A 82 -11.13 -27.92 8.55
C ASN A 82 -11.70 -27.37 9.85
N TYR A 83 -12.73 -26.52 9.77
CA TYR A 83 -13.35 -25.91 10.93
C TYR A 83 -14.09 -26.93 11.79
N GLN A 84 -13.90 -26.75 13.09
CA GLN A 84 -14.61 -27.43 14.14
C GLN A 84 -15.10 -26.36 15.11
N PRO A 85 -16.24 -26.57 15.80
CA PRO A 85 -16.68 -25.64 16.85
C PRO A 85 -15.54 -25.34 17.83
N GLU A 86 -15.43 -24.07 18.25
CA GLU A 86 -14.36 -23.54 19.10
C GLU A 86 -12.94 -23.50 18.46
N ALA A 87 -12.79 -23.77 17.15
CA ALA A 87 -11.52 -23.54 16.48
C ALA A 87 -11.22 -22.04 16.33
N ARG A 88 -9.95 -21.66 16.56
CA ARG A 88 -9.46 -20.28 16.40
C ARG A 88 -8.94 -20.07 14.99
N ILE A 89 -9.44 -19.05 14.30
CA ILE A 89 -9.02 -18.70 12.93
C ILE A 89 -7.96 -17.60 12.99
N TRP A 90 -6.83 -17.83 12.34
CA TRP A 90 -5.69 -16.92 12.27
C TRP A 90 -5.40 -16.61 10.80
N LEU A 91 -5.38 -15.33 10.44
CA LEU A 91 -5.18 -14.91 9.06
C LEU A 91 -3.94 -14.01 8.96
N PHE A 92 -3.01 -14.39 8.09
CA PHE A 92 -1.79 -13.64 7.83
C PHE A 92 -1.62 -13.37 6.34
N GLY A 93 -1.21 -12.16 5.98
CA GLY A 93 -0.89 -11.88 4.59
C GLY A 93 -0.07 -10.63 4.36
N PHE A 94 0.63 -10.59 3.23
CA PHE A 94 1.47 -9.47 2.80
C PHE A 94 0.96 -8.90 1.48
N SER A 95 0.94 -7.57 1.33
CA SER A 95 0.62 -6.90 0.07
C SER A 95 -0.80 -7.26 -0.42
N ARG A 96 -0.94 -7.84 -1.62
CA ARG A 96 -2.21 -8.42 -2.12
C ARG A 96 -2.66 -9.65 -1.33
N GLY A 97 -1.77 -10.39 -0.70
CA GLY A 97 -2.11 -11.42 0.26
C GLY A 97 -2.79 -10.85 1.50
N SER A 98 -2.41 -9.65 1.96
CA SER A 98 -3.11 -8.92 3.01
C SER A 98 -4.53 -8.55 2.60
N TRP A 99 -4.71 -8.12 1.35
CA TRP A 99 -6.04 -7.89 0.77
C TRP A 99 -6.87 -9.17 0.80
N THR A 100 -6.31 -10.31 0.35
CA THR A 100 -6.98 -11.61 0.38
C THR A 100 -7.45 -11.99 1.79
N VAL A 101 -6.60 -11.91 2.81
CA VAL A 101 -7.00 -12.31 4.17
C VAL A 101 -7.98 -11.33 4.82
N ARG A 102 -7.87 -10.03 4.54
CA ARG A 102 -8.84 -9.04 5.03
C ARG A 102 -10.20 -9.24 4.37
N SER A 103 -10.24 -9.51 3.06
CA SER A 103 -11.47 -9.82 2.34
C SER A 103 -12.07 -11.15 2.77
N LEU A 104 -11.26 -12.17 3.05
CA LEU A 104 -11.72 -13.41 3.67
C LEU A 104 -12.37 -13.15 5.03
N GLY A 105 -11.75 -12.30 5.86
CA GLY A 105 -12.34 -11.89 7.13
C GLY A 105 -13.68 -11.17 6.97
N GLY A 106 -13.78 -10.26 6.00
CA GLY A 106 -15.04 -9.58 5.64
C GLY A 106 -16.11 -10.55 5.13
N MET A 107 -15.73 -11.53 4.30
CA MET A 107 -16.63 -12.58 3.80
C MET A 107 -17.18 -13.43 4.95
N ILE A 108 -16.34 -13.85 5.90
CA ILE A 108 -16.77 -14.60 7.09
C ILE A 108 -17.70 -13.74 7.96
N ALA A 109 -17.37 -12.47 8.18
CA ALA A 109 -18.20 -11.56 8.96
C ALA A 109 -19.60 -11.41 8.36
N ARG A 110 -19.66 -11.28 7.04
CA ARG A 110 -20.89 -10.99 6.31
C ARG A 110 -21.76 -12.22 6.03
N CYS A 111 -21.13 -13.33 5.66
CA CYS A 111 -21.81 -14.52 5.15
C CYS A 111 -21.79 -15.69 6.15
N GLY A 112 -21.01 -15.63 7.23
CA GLY A 112 -20.73 -16.78 8.10
C GLY A 112 -19.80 -17.80 7.44
N LEU A 113 -19.58 -18.94 8.12
CA LEU A 113 -18.77 -20.05 7.63
C LEU A 113 -19.63 -21.28 7.31
N LEU A 114 -19.67 -21.67 6.03
CA LEU A 114 -20.46 -22.81 5.56
C LEU A 114 -20.04 -24.13 6.24
N ASP A 115 -21.01 -24.93 6.67
CA ASP A 115 -20.81 -26.29 7.20
C ASP A 115 -21.19 -27.32 6.12
N PRO A 116 -20.21 -27.79 5.32
CA PRO A 116 -20.49 -28.71 4.22
C PRO A 116 -20.92 -30.10 4.70
N VAL A 117 -20.57 -30.48 5.93
CA VAL A 117 -20.92 -31.80 6.50
C VAL A 117 -22.38 -31.81 6.91
N ALA A 118 -22.84 -30.79 7.63
CA ALA A 118 -24.24 -30.65 8.00
C ALA A 118 -25.14 -30.50 6.76
N SER A 119 -24.66 -29.80 5.72
CA SER A 119 -25.36 -29.69 4.43
C SER A 119 -25.30 -30.94 3.55
N LYS A 120 -24.47 -31.95 3.88
CA LYS A 120 -24.21 -33.14 3.04
C LYS A 120 -23.80 -32.79 1.60
N MET A 121 -23.01 -31.73 1.43
CA MET A 121 -22.57 -31.27 0.12
C MET A 121 -21.45 -32.15 -0.44
N ASP A 122 -21.53 -32.46 -1.73
CA ASP A 122 -20.36 -32.89 -2.48
C ASP A 122 -19.44 -31.69 -2.79
N GLU A 123 -18.27 -31.97 -3.37
CA GLU A 123 -17.28 -30.94 -3.69
C GLU A 123 -17.82 -29.88 -4.68
N LYS A 124 -18.59 -30.30 -5.68
CA LYS A 124 -19.13 -29.40 -6.71
C LYS A 124 -20.18 -28.46 -6.12
N GLN A 125 -21.09 -28.99 -5.30
CA GLN A 125 -22.11 -28.22 -4.60
C GLN A 125 -21.49 -27.22 -3.64
N ARG A 126 -20.45 -27.64 -2.91
CA ARG A 126 -19.71 -26.75 -1.99
C ARG A 126 -19.06 -25.58 -2.73
N TRP A 127 -18.36 -25.84 -3.84
CA TRP A 127 -17.75 -24.77 -4.62
C TRP A 127 -18.77 -23.81 -5.23
N ALA A 128 -19.92 -24.32 -5.68
CA ALA A 128 -21.02 -23.48 -6.14
C ALA A 128 -21.54 -22.58 -5.00
N ALA A 129 -21.76 -23.13 -3.81
CA ALA A 129 -22.20 -22.36 -2.64
C ALA A 129 -21.16 -21.30 -2.21
N ILE A 130 -19.86 -21.63 -2.22
CA ILE A 130 -18.79 -20.67 -1.92
C ILE A 130 -18.80 -19.51 -2.92
N LYS A 131 -18.96 -19.81 -4.21
CA LYS A 131 -19.07 -18.79 -5.26
C LYS A 131 -20.27 -17.89 -5.03
N ASP A 132 -21.44 -18.46 -4.73
CA ASP A 132 -22.66 -17.68 -4.44
C ASP A 132 -22.47 -16.76 -3.22
N LEU A 133 -21.84 -17.25 -2.15
CA LEU A 133 -21.53 -16.44 -0.96
C LEU A 133 -20.51 -15.33 -1.28
N PHE A 134 -19.54 -15.61 -2.13
CA PHE A 134 -18.57 -14.62 -2.56
C PHE A 134 -19.23 -13.49 -3.38
N GLU A 135 -20.15 -13.80 -4.29
CA GLU A 135 -20.92 -12.78 -5.01
C GLU A 135 -21.79 -11.93 -4.07
N ILE A 136 -22.38 -12.54 -3.03
CA ILE A 136 -23.09 -11.80 -1.96
C ILE A 136 -22.14 -10.87 -1.22
N TYR A 137 -20.92 -11.32 -0.91
CA TYR A 137 -19.91 -10.50 -0.25
C TYR A 137 -19.46 -9.31 -1.12
N LYS A 138 -19.34 -9.50 -2.43
CA LYS A 138 -18.97 -8.43 -3.37
C LYS A 138 -20.07 -7.37 -3.57
N THR A 139 -21.33 -7.79 -3.48
CA THR A 139 -22.48 -6.90 -3.63
C THR A 139 -22.47 -5.84 -2.53
N PRO A 140 -22.80 -4.55 -2.75
CA PRO A 140 -22.93 -3.56 -1.68
C PRO A 140 -23.89 -4.01 -0.54
N GLU A 141 -23.61 -3.67 0.73
CA GLU A 141 -24.40 -4.18 1.88
C GLU A 141 -25.87 -3.77 1.82
N ASN A 142 -26.17 -2.57 1.34
CA ASN A 142 -27.54 -2.06 1.15
C ASN A 142 -28.32 -2.79 0.04
N GLU A 143 -27.64 -3.53 -0.84
CA GLU A 143 -28.24 -4.24 -1.98
C GLU A 143 -28.25 -5.76 -1.80
N ALA A 144 -27.34 -6.28 -0.98
CA ALA A 144 -27.20 -7.72 -0.81
C ALA A 144 -28.31 -8.34 0.04
N LYS A 145 -28.71 -9.55 -0.34
CA LYS A 145 -29.66 -10.34 0.45
C LYS A 145 -28.97 -10.84 1.73
N PRO A 146 -29.64 -10.75 2.90
CA PRO A 146 -29.17 -11.40 4.11
C PRO A 146 -29.00 -12.91 3.90
N VAL A 147 -27.92 -13.47 4.42
CA VAL A 147 -27.65 -14.91 4.38
C VAL A 147 -28.23 -15.57 5.63
N THR A 148 -29.14 -16.52 5.44
CA THR A 148 -29.81 -17.28 6.49
C THR A 148 -29.49 -18.76 6.34
N ALA A 149 -29.22 -19.45 7.47
CA ALA A 149 -28.92 -20.87 7.43
C ALA A 149 -30.16 -21.69 7.02
N THR A 150 -29.97 -22.68 6.15
CA THR A 150 -31.00 -23.61 5.69
C THR A 150 -30.53 -25.05 5.83
N ALA A 151 -31.42 -26.03 5.66
CA ALA A 151 -31.01 -27.43 5.65
C ALA A 151 -30.03 -27.75 4.49
N GLN A 152 -30.14 -27.03 3.37
CA GLN A 152 -29.27 -27.17 2.21
C GLN A 152 -27.96 -26.38 2.38
N HIS A 153 -27.98 -25.26 3.10
CA HIS A 153 -26.83 -24.41 3.38
C HIS A 153 -26.74 -24.15 4.89
N ALA A 154 -26.21 -25.12 5.63
CA ALA A 154 -25.91 -25.02 7.04
C ALA A 154 -24.62 -24.21 7.25
N PHE A 155 -24.52 -23.54 8.39
CA PHE A 155 -23.37 -22.73 8.76
C PHE A 155 -22.94 -23.10 10.17
N PHE A 156 -21.64 -23.10 10.43
CA PHE A 156 -21.10 -23.37 11.76
C PHE A 156 -21.66 -22.36 12.75
N ASN A 157 -22.08 -22.84 13.92
CA ASN A 157 -22.64 -22.04 15.02
C ASN A 157 -23.97 -21.33 14.70
N VAL A 158 -24.71 -21.73 13.66
CA VAL A 158 -25.98 -21.08 13.26
C VAL A 158 -27.14 -22.09 13.21
N PRO A 159 -28.21 -21.88 13.99
CA PRO A 159 -29.43 -22.67 13.86
C PRO A 159 -30.13 -22.46 12.51
N GLN A 160 -30.82 -23.48 12.00
CA GLN A 160 -31.62 -23.35 10.78
C GLN A 160 -32.65 -22.20 10.92
N GLY A 161 -32.72 -21.34 9.92
CA GLY A 161 -33.60 -20.17 9.88
C GLY A 161 -33.03 -18.91 10.52
N ALA A 162 -31.84 -18.97 11.14
CA ALA A 162 -31.18 -17.80 11.73
C ALA A 162 -30.22 -17.10 10.75
N PRO A 163 -30.00 -15.78 10.90
CA PRO A 163 -28.96 -15.05 10.18
C PRO A 163 -27.57 -15.61 10.48
N THR A 164 -26.71 -15.62 9.46
CA THR A 164 -25.36 -16.22 9.53
C THR A 164 -24.25 -15.21 9.84
N ARG A 165 -24.53 -13.91 9.65
CA ARG A 165 -23.55 -12.84 9.89
C ARG A 165 -23.00 -12.92 11.31
N HIS A 166 -21.70 -12.69 11.44
CA HIS A 166 -20.98 -12.64 12.70
C HIS A 166 -21.05 -13.92 13.57
N SER A 167 -21.33 -15.08 12.97
CA SER A 167 -21.49 -16.36 13.67
C SER A 167 -20.19 -17.04 14.09
N VAL A 168 -19.08 -16.66 13.46
CA VAL A 168 -17.74 -17.23 13.71
C VAL A 168 -16.77 -16.11 13.98
N SER A 169 -16.02 -16.22 15.07
CA SER A 169 -14.97 -15.26 15.43
C SER A 169 -13.67 -15.56 14.68
N ILE A 170 -12.93 -14.51 14.35
CA ILE A 170 -11.56 -14.57 13.89
C ILE A 170 -10.67 -14.17 15.06
N GLU A 171 -9.72 -15.03 15.42
CA GLU A 171 -8.83 -14.77 16.55
C GLU A 171 -7.88 -13.62 16.22
N PHE A 172 -7.25 -13.66 15.05
CA PHE A 172 -6.20 -12.72 14.70
C PHE A 172 -6.15 -12.45 13.19
N ILE A 173 -5.98 -11.18 12.80
CA ILE A 173 -5.59 -10.78 11.45
C ILE A 173 -4.27 -10.00 11.52
N GLY A 174 -3.21 -10.57 10.97
CA GLY A 174 -1.88 -9.96 10.89
C GLY A 174 -1.49 -9.66 9.45
N VAL A 175 -1.28 -8.39 9.11
CA VAL A 175 -0.96 -7.99 7.74
C VAL A 175 0.29 -7.12 7.64
N TRP A 176 1.03 -7.29 6.55
CA TRP A 176 2.14 -6.42 6.18
C TRP A 176 1.76 -5.60 4.95
N ASP A 177 1.83 -4.28 5.06
CA ASP A 177 1.70 -3.26 4.02
C ASP A 177 0.60 -3.58 2.98
N THR A 178 -0.65 -3.73 3.43
CA THR A 178 -1.80 -3.98 2.53
C THR A 178 -1.84 -2.96 1.41
N VAL A 179 -1.89 -3.42 0.17
CA VAL A 179 -2.15 -2.58 -1.02
C VAL A 179 -3.46 -3.04 -1.67
N GLY A 180 -4.18 -2.11 -2.30
CA GLY A 180 -5.39 -2.42 -3.06
C GLY A 180 -5.12 -3.40 -4.21
N ALA A 181 -6.18 -4.08 -4.69
CA ALA A 181 -6.07 -5.06 -5.78
C ALA A 181 -5.49 -4.47 -7.09
N LEU A 182 -5.64 -3.15 -7.29
CA LEU A 182 -5.14 -2.37 -8.43
C LEU A 182 -3.66 -1.94 -8.29
N GLY A 183 -2.98 -2.35 -7.22
CA GLY A 183 -1.68 -1.77 -6.81
C GLY A 183 -0.46 -2.13 -7.66
N VAL A 184 -0.64 -2.79 -8.80
CA VAL A 184 0.42 -3.01 -9.79
C VAL A 184 0.04 -2.26 -11.07
N PRO A 185 0.99 -1.53 -11.69
CA PRO A 185 0.72 -0.80 -12.91
C PRO A 185 0.10 -1.72 -13.97
N ASP A 186 -1.13 -1.44 -14.34
CA ASP A 186 -1.86 -2.08 -15.44
C ASP A 186 -1.35 -1.51 -16.79
N ASP A 187 -0.02 -1.39 -16.90
CA ASP A 187 0.69 -0.64 -17.94
C ASP A 187 0.72 -1.37 -19.28
N MET A 188 0.00 -2.49 -19.40
CA MET A 188 -0.54 -2.91 -20.67
C MET A 188 -1.96 -2.36 -20.75
N ALA A 189 -2.06 -1.11 -21.22
CA ALA A 189 -3.27 -0.37 -21.58
C ALA A 189 -4.27 -1.10 -22.51
N LEU A 190 -4.08 -2.40 -22.74
CA LEU A 190 -4.98 -3.33 -23.41
C LEU A 190 -6.03 -3.94 -22.46
N LEU A 191 -5.80 -4.02 -21.15
CA LEU A 191 -6.71 -4.69 -20.20
C LEU A 191 -7.73 -3.74 -19.53
N ASN A 192 -7.37 -2.47 -19.33
CA ASN A 192 -8.28 -1.43 -18.84
C ASN A 192 -9.51 -1.16 -19.73
N LEU A 193 -9.52 -1.65 -20.97
CA LEU A 193 -10.66 -1.51 -21.89
C LEU A 193 -11.70 -2.63 -21.73
N LEU A 194 -11.41 -3.69 -20.97
CA LEU A 194 -12.27 -4.88 -20.88
C LEU A 194 -12.71 -5.23 -19.45
N ASP A 195 -12.06 -4.69 -18.41
CA ASP A 195 -12.36 -5.04 -17.02
C ASP A 195 -13.08 -3.91 -16.26
N ASN A 196 -14.19 -4.26 -15.60
CA ASN A 196 -14.95 -3.33 -14.75
C ASN A 196 -14.22 -3.14 -13.40
N PRO A 197 -13.82 -1.91 -13.02
CA PRO A 197 -13.21 -1.61 -11.72
C PRO A 197 -14.03 -2.09 -10.51
N ASP A 198 -15.34 -2.24 -10.65
CA ASP A 198 -16.25 -2.78 -9.61
C ASP A 198 -15.87 -4.20 -9.16
N ASN A 199 -15.14 -4.97 -9.99
CA ASN A 199 -14.82 -6.37 -9.71
C ASN A 199 -13.71 -6.59 -8.68
N TYR A 200 -12.95 -5.54 -8.34
CA TYR A 200 -11.70 -5.63 -7.57
C TYR A 200 -11.62 -4.60 -6.43
N ARG A 201 -12.74 -3.94 -6.11
CA ARG A 201 -12.82 -2.95 -5.03
C ARG A 201 -12.67 -3.61 -3.67
N PHE A 202 -12.06 -2.92 -2.72
CA PHE A 202 -12.11 -3.33 -1.31
C PHE A 202 -13.57 -3.22 -0.86
N HIS A 203 -14.25 -4.36 -0.71
CA HIS A 203 -15.70 -4.37 -0.45
C HIS A 203 -16.04 -3.93 0.98
N ASP A 204 -15.08 -3.98 1.92
CA ASP A 204 -15.20 -3.44 3.28
C ASP A 204 -13.82 -3.09 3.87
N THR A 205 -13.52 -1.79 4.03
CA THR A 205 -12.27 -1.33 4.68
C THR A 205 -12.40 -1.21 6.19
N SER A 206 -13.61 -1.42 6.73
CA SER A 206 -13.84 -1.49 8.17
C SER A 206 -13.48 -2.87 8.70
N LEU A 207 -12.85 -2.90 9.87
CA LEU A 207 -12.58 -4.13 10.58
C LEU A 207 -13.84 -4.57 11.34
N SER A 208 -14.36 -5.75 11.03
CA SER A 208 -15.51 -6.31 11.74
C SER A 208 -15.17 -6.69 13.19
N HIS A 209 -16.11 -6.49 14.12
CA HIS A 209 -15.98 -6.86 15.53
C HIS A 209 -15.83 -8.36 15.79
N ILE A 210 -15.99 -9.21 14.77
CA ILE A 210 -15.71 -10.65 14.89
C ILE A 210 -14.21 -10.94 14.99
N VAL A 211 -13.37 -9.98 14.56
CA VAL A 211 -11.92 -10.07 14.66
C VAL A 211 -11.55 -9.65 16.08
N LYS A 212 -10.87 -10.50 16.84
CA LYS A 212 -10.48 -10.13 18.22
C LYS A 212 -9.24 -9.25 18.23
N HIS A 213 -8.24 -9.61 17.42
CA HIS A 213 -6.95 -8.94 17.37
C HIS A 213 -6.56 -8.61 15.93
N ALA A 214 -6.18 -7.35 15.67
CA ALA A 214 -5.74 -6.92 14.35
C ALA A 214 -4.40 -6.17 14.40
N ARG A 215 -3.48 -6.54 13.51
CA ARG A 215 -2.13 -5.98 13.40
C ARG A 215 -1.83 -5.64 11.95
N HIS A 216 -1.36 -4.43 11.70
CA HIS A 216 -0.90 -3.99 10.37
C HIS A 216 0.47 -3.32 10.50
N ALA A 217 1.51 -3.96 9.96
CA ALA A 217 2.84 -3.36 9.81
C ALA A 217 2.90 -2.60 8.48
N ILE A 218 3.24 -1.31 8.49
CA ILE A 218 3.14 -0.42 7.32
C ILE A 218 4.52 0.14 6.95
N ALA A 219 4.85 0.19 5.67
CA ALA A 219 6.13 0.74 5.20
C ALA A 219 6.14 2.28 5.20
N ILE A 220 7.19 2.88 5.76
CA ILE A 220 7.33 4.34 5.81
C ILE A 220 7.88 4.88 4.47
N ASP A 221 8.83 4.19 3.85
CA ASP A 221 9.70 4.77 2.81
C ASP A 221 9.29 4.41 1.38
N GLU A 222 8.18 3.70 1.19
CA GLU A 222 7.68 3.33 -0.13
C GLU A 222 7.08 4.53 -0.88
N LYS A 223 7.47 4.69 -2.15
CA LYS A 223 7.17 5.87 -2.97
C LYS A 223 6.40 5.55 -4.24
N ARG A 224 6.24 4.29 -4.62
CA ARG A 224 5.48 3.90 -5.81
C ARG A 224 4.02 4.22 -5.56
N GLN A 225 3.43 5.05 -6.44
CA GLN A 225 2.07 5.53 -6.27
C GLN A 225 1.05 4.38 -6.20
N SER A 226 1.24 3.32 -6.99
CA SER A 226 0.39 2.13 -7.00
C SER A 226 0.48 1.32 -5.70
N PHE A 227 1.50 1.52 -4.88
CA PHE A 227 1.70 0.85 -3.59
C PHE A 227 1.27 1.73 -2.42
N SER A 228 0.24 2.57 -2.59
CA SER A 228 -0.32 3.32 -1.46
C SER A 228 -1.00 2.35 -0.48
N PRO A 229 -0.74 2.45 0.84
CA PRO A 229 -1.24 1.48 1.80
C PRO A 229 -2.74 1.66 2.04
N THR A 230 -3.49 0.56 2.02
CA THR A 230 -4.89 0.49 2.42
C THR A 230 -4.95 0.33 3.94
N LEU A 231 -5.15 1.43 4.68
CA LEU A 231 -5.36 1.39 6.13
C LEU A 231 -6.78 0.91 6.47
N TRP A 232 -6.99 0.39 7.69
CA TRP A 232 -8.33 0.24 8.26
C TRP A 232 -8.92 1.61 8.63
N SER A 233 -10.20 1.81 8.34
CA SER A 233 -10.87 3.12 8.47
C SER A 233 -11.50 3.37 9.85
N ASN A 234 -11.69 2.33 10.66
CA ASN A 234 -12.43 2.38 11.92
C ASN A 234 -11.55 2.20 13.17
N GLU A 235 -10.35 2.81 13.19
CA GLU A 235 -9.38 2.59 14.28
C GLU A 235 -9.93 2.84 15.69
N THR A 236 -10.77 3.86 15.85
CA THR A 236 -11.33 4.24 17.15
C THR A 236 -12.48 3.33 17.60
N ALA A 237 -13.00 2.48 16.72
CA ALA A 237 -14.15 1.61 17.01
C ALA A 237 -13.74 0.18 17.41
N HIS A 238 -12.48 -0.20 17.21
CA HIS A 238 -11.98 -1.55 17.49
C HIS A 238 -10.98 -1.54 18.66
N THR A 239 -11.27 -2.27 19.73
CA THR A 239 -10.53 -2.16 20.99
C THR A 239 -9.10 -2.71 20.93
N ASP A 240 -8.83 -3.72 20.09
CA ASP A 240 -7.48 -4.27 19.92
C ASP A 240 -7.03 -4.33 18.46
N MET A 241 -6.84 -3.13 17.89
CA MET A 241 -6.22 -2.93 16.58
C MET A 241 -4.94 -2.11 16.70
N LYS A 242 -3.86 -2.54 16.04
CA LYS A 242 -2.60 -1.79 15.94
C LYS A 242 -2.19 -1.62 14.48
N GLN A 243 -2.07 -0.37 14.03
CA GLN A 243 -1.48 -0.01 12.74
C GLN A 243 -0.15 0.71 13.02
N ILE A 244 0.97 0.01 12.82
CA ILE A 244 2.29 0.44 13.23
C ILE A 244 3.19 0.61 12.02
N TRP A 245 3.90 1.73 11.95
CA TRP A 245 4.75 2.09 10.83
C TRP A 245 6.21 1.67 11.09
N PHE A 246 6.82 1.01 10.11
CA PHE A 246 8.17 0.44 10.15
C PHE A 246 9.08 1.11 9.11
N PRO A 247 10.39 1.25 9.40
CA PRO A 247 11.34 1.78 8.44
C PRO A 247 11.49 0.80 7.27
N GLY A 248 11.64 1.32 6.05
CA GLY A 248 11.72 0.50 4.86
C GLY A 248 10.67 0.79 3.80
N VAL A 249 10.95 0.32 2.57
CA VAL A 249 9.95 0.22 1.49
C VAL A 249 9.07 -1.03 1.66
N HIS A 250 8.15 -1.29 0.73
CA HIS A 250 7.15 -2.36 0.82
C HIS A 250 7.70 -3.74 1.25
N ALA A 251 8.77 -4.21 0.60
CA ALA A 251 9.41 -5.50 0.90
C ALA A 251 10.41 -5.45 2.07
N ASP A 252 10.82 -4.25 2.52
CA ASP A 252 11.52 -4.10 3.81
C ASP A 252 10.59 -4.28 5.00
N VAL A 253 9.26 -4.31 4.81
CA VAL A 253 8.28 -4.63 5.86
C VAL A 253 7.66 -6.01 5.66
N GLY A 254 7.36 -6.38 4.41
CA GLY A 254 6.77 -7.68 4.10
C GLY A 254 7.73 -8.82 3.82
N GLY A 255 9.03 -8.55 3.72
CA GLY A 255 10.03 -9.49 3.21
C GLY A 255 10.02 -9.61 1.69
N GLY A 256 11.05 -10.24 1.13
CA GLY A 256 11.24 -10.35 -0.32
C GLY A 256 12.61 -9.92 -0.83
N TYR A 257 13.44 -9.33 0.04
CA TYR A 257 14.85 -9.01 -0.25
C TYR A 257 15.80 -9.98 0.43
N GLY A 258 16.99 -10.17 -0.16
CA GLY A 258 18.06 -10.98 0.42
C GLY A 258 18.60 -10.36 1.72
N GLN A 259 18.71 -9.03 1.79
CA GLN A 259 19.03 -8.31 3.02
C GLN A 259 17.77 -8.10 3.86
N SER A 260 17.51 -9.00 4.81
CA SER A 260 16.24 -9.03 5.54
C SER A 260 16.16 -8.20 6.81
N ALA A 261 17.21 -7.50 7.22
CA ALA A 261 17.30 -6.88 8.55
C ALA A 261 16.10 -5.99 8.94
N LEU A 262 15.58 -5.17 8.01
CA LEU A 262 14.40 -4.35 8.27
C LEU A 262 13.11 -5.20 8.34
N SER A 263 12.97 -6.16 7.42
CA SER A 263 11.78 -7.03 7.36
C SER A 263 11.70 -8.02 8.50
N ASP A 264 12.84 -8.46 9.03
CA ASP A 264 12.92 -9.28 10.23
C ASP A 264 12.43 -8.52 11.46
N GLY A 265 12.60 -7.19 11.52
CA GLY A 265 12.01 -6.35 12.57
C GLY A 265 10.49 -6.34 12.54
N ALA A 266 9.88 -6.20 11.35
CA ALA A 266 8.44 -6.27 11.19
C ALA A 266 7.88 -7.70 11.42
N LEU A 267 8.64 -8.73 11.05
CA LEU A 267 8.28 -10.13 11.32
C LEU A 267 8.33 -10.45 12.81
N GLN A 268 9.40 -10.05 13.49
CA GLN A 268 9.55 -10.24 14.94
C GLN A 268 8.37 -9.63 15.68
N TRP A 269 8.02 -8.38 15.40
CA TRP A 269 6.87 -7.72 16.00
C TRP A 269 5.57 -8.50 15.77
N MET A 270 5.30 -8.93 14.53
CA MET A 270 4.08 -9.68 14.21
C MET A 270 4.02 -11.02 14.97
N MET A 271 5.16 -11.73 15.06
CA MET A 271 5.26 -12.99 15.79
C MET A 271 5.06 -12.82 17.29
N GLU A 272 5.62 -11.76 17.89
CA GLU A 272 5.41 -11.42 19.31
C GLU A 272 3.93 -11.11 19.59
N GLU A 273 3.28 -10.31 18.73
CA GLU A 273 1.86 -9.99 18.87
C GLU A 273 0.98 -11.24 18.73
N ALA A 274 1.27 -12.13 17.78
CA ALA A 274 0.53 -13.38 17.62
C ALA A 274 0.79 -14.37 18.77
N GLN A 275 2.02 -14.45 19.27
CA GLN A 275 2.39 -15.28 20.41
C GLN A 275 1.73 -14.80 21.71
N ALA A 276 1.57 -13.49 21.89
CA ALA A 276 0.82 -12.92 23.02
C ALA A 276 -0.67 -13.34 23.01
N CYS A 277 -1.22 -13.67 21.84
CA CYS A 277 -2.54 -14.27 21.66
C CYS A 277 -2.52 -15.82 21.69
N GLU A 278 -1.41 -16.43 22.12
CA GLU A 278 -1.21 -17.89 22.26
C GLU A 278 -1.10 -18.67 20.92
N LEU A 279 -0.63 -18.03 19.85
CA LEU A 279 -0.17 -18.75 18.67
C LEU A 279 1.18 -19.44 18.95
N VAL A 280 1.31 -20.70 18.56
CA VAL A 280 2.50 -21.50 18.87
C VAL A 280 3.45 -21.58 17.68
N PHE A 281 4.69 -21.15 17.90
CA PHE A 281 5.80 -21.29 16.96
C PHE A 281 6.74 -22.42 17.40
N ARG A 282 7.52 -22.96 16.45
CA ARG A 282 8.61 -23.89 16.74
C ARG A 282 9.63 -23.22 17.65
N ALA A 283 10.18 -24.00 18.57
CA ALA A 283 11.25 -23.54 19.47
C ALA A 283 12.38 -22.85 18.69
N ASP A 284 12.94 -21.81 19.30
CA ASP A 284 14.09 -21.05 18.79
C ASP A 284 13.89 -20.35 17.43
N THR A 285 12.65 -20.23 16.92
CA THR A 285 12.43 -19.54 15.64
C THR A 285 12.75 -18.06 15.70
N MET A 286 12.43 -17.39 16.81
CA MET A 286 12.75 -15.95 16.99
C MET A 286 14.25 -15.68 16.98
N ALA A 287 15.08 -16.64 17.38
CA ALA A 287 16.54 -16.51 17.37
C ALA A 287 17.15 -16.57 15.95
N GLN A 288 16.37 -16.99 14.95
CA GLN A 288 16.78 -17.01 13.53
C GLN A 288 16.58 -15.66 12.85
N LEU A 289 15.91 -14.70 13.51
CA LEU A 289 15.69 -13.37 12.99
C LEU A 289 16.87 -12.46 13.36
N HIS A 290 17.23 -11.56 12.44
CA HIS A 290 18.31 -10.59 12.65
C HIS A 290 17.81 -9.15 12.43
N PRO A 291 16.86 -8.68 13.25
CA PRO A 291 16.31 -7.35 13.13
C PRO A 291 17.38 -6.30 13.44
N ASP A 292 17.58 -5.36 12.52
CA ASP A 292 18.47 -4.22 12.73
C ASP A 292 17.86 -2.96 12.10
N TYR A 293 17.57 -1.97 12.94
CA TYR A 293 17.00 -0.70 12.49
C TYR A 293 17.99 0.13 11.65
N LEU A 294 19.28 -0.22 11.67
CA LEU A 294 20.33 0.34 10.81
C LEU A 294 20.48 -0.43 9.49
N GLY A 295 19.66 -1.46 9.27
CA GLY A 295 19.66 -2.29 8.07
C GLY A 295 19.58 -1.48 6.77
N TYR A 296 19.95 -2.14 5.67
CA TYR A 296 19.94 -1.56 4.34
C TYR A 296 18.53 -1.13 3.95
N LEU A 297 18.38 0.15 3.58
CA LEU A 297 17.11 0.72 3.11
C LEU A 297 17.07 0.58 1.60
N HIS A 298 16.20 -0.29 1.09
CA HIS A 298 16.12 -0.55 -0.35
C HIS A 298 15.43 0.60 -1.09
N ASP A 299 15.76 0.75 -2.37
CA ASP A 299 15.00 1.59 -3.29
C ASP A 299 14.06 0.71 -4.12
N SER A 300 12.75 0.90 -3.94
CA SER A 300 11.73 0.16 -4.69
C SER A 300 11.44 0.76 -6.07
N VAL A 301 11.96 1.96 -6.37
CA VAL A 301 11.78 2.67 -7.65
C VAL A 301 12.90 2.26 -8.62
N THR A 302 12.92 0.98 -8.96
CA THR A 302 13.93 0.39 -9.87
C THR A 302 13.28 -0.18 -11.14
N GLY A 303 14.12 -0.48 -12.15
CA GLY A 303 13.65 -1.08 -13.41
C GLY A 303 12.53 -0.27 -14.08
N VAL A 304 11.40 -0.92 -14.38
CA VAL A 304 10.22 -0.30 -14.99
C VAL A 304 9.58 0.77 -14.13
N PHE A 305 9.70 0.68 -12.79
CA PHE A 305 9.11 1.66 -11.87
C PHE A 305 9.80 3.02 -11.92
N LYS A 306 11.03 3.12 -12.44
CA LYS A 306 11.72 4.41 -12.66
C LYS A 306 10.99 5.34 -13.62
N SER A 307 10.22 4.77 -14.55
CA SER A 307 9.46 5.52 -15.56
C SER A 307 8.08 5.92 -15.07
N LEU A 308 7.65 5.43 -13.91
CA LEU A 308 6.32 5.65 -13.35
C LEU A 308 6.30 6.80 -12.36
N LYS A 309 5.09 7.33 -12.11
CA LYS A 309 4.89 8.37 -11.12
C LYS A 309 5.09 7.81 -9.72
N THR A 310 5.82 8.57 -8.90
CA THR A 310 5.99 8.33 -7.47
C THR A 310 5.11 9.30 -6.69
N ARG A 311 4.80 8.95 -5.45
CA ARG A 311 3.95 9.72 -4.56
C ARG A 311 4.47 9.55 -3.13
N PRO A 312 4.75 10.65 -2.40
CA PRO A 312 5.07 10.56 -0.97
C PRO A 312 3.91 9.95 -0.18
N ARG A 313 4.22 9.15 0.84
CA ARG A 313 3.20 8.60 1.74
C ARG A 313 2.79 9.60 2.81
N ASN A 314 1.54 9.52 3.25
CA ASN A 314 1.04 10.18 4.46
C ASN A 314 1.53 9.43 5.70
N VAL A 315 2.71 9.80 6.17
CA VAL A 315 3.41 9.16 7.31
C VAL A 315 3.10 9.93 8.59
N PRO A 316 2.96 9.25 9.75
CA PRO A 316 2.81 9.92 11.04
C PRO A 316 3.94 10.90 11.33
N CYS A 317 3.62 11.97 12.05
CA CYS A 317 4.61 12.91 12.53
C CYS A 317 5.57 12.22 13.51
N PHE A 318 6.88 12.24 13.23
CA PHE A 318 7.88 11.58 14.08
C PHE A 318 8.01 12.19 15.47
N THR A 319 7.59 13.45 15.64
CA THR A 319 7.69 14.15 16.94
C THR A 319 6.38 14.14 17.71
N THR A 320 5.23 14.29 17.06
CA THR A 320 3.92 14.41 17.74
C THR A 320 3.06 13.14 17.68
N GLN A 321 3.41 12.16 16.85
CA GLN A 321 2.64 10.92 16.65
C GLN A 321 3.53 9.67 16.79
N ALA A 322 4.57 9.73 17.62
CA ALA A 322 5.55 8.66 17.82
C ALA A 322 4.93 7.30 18.24
N SER A 323 3.75 7.29 18.87
CA SER A 323 3.05 6.05 19.25
C SER A 323 2.56 5.21 18.07
N GLN A 324 2.47 5.80 16.87
CA GLN A 324 2.11 5.08 15.64
C GLN A 324 3.34 4.49 14.94
N LEU A 325 4.55 4.85 15.38
CA LEU A 325 5.81 4.41 14.80
C LEU A 325 6.38 3.26 15.64
N HIS A 326 6.93 2.26 14.96
CA HIS A 326 7.70 1.22 15.65
C HIS A 326 8.99 1.81 16.24
N SER A 327 9.50 1.21 17.32
CA SER A 327 10.75 1.64 17.95
C SER A 327 11.93 1.63 16.98
N SER A 328 11.96 0.73 15.99
CA SER A 328 12.99 0.72 14.94
C SER A 328 12.97 1.98 14.06
N ALA A 329 11.79 2.52 13.73
CA ALA A 329 11.68 3.77 12.98
C ALA A 329 12.20 4.96 13.81
N LEU A 330 11.81 5.02 15.09
CA LEU A 330 12.25 6.06 16.03
C LEU A 330 13.77 6.00 16.28
N ASN A 331 14.31 4.80 16.48
CA ASN A 331 15.75 4.60 16.67
C ASN A 331 16.53 5.02 15.42
N ARG A 332 16.05 4.69 14.23
CA ARG A 332 16.65 5.12 12.96
C ARG A 332 16.55 6.63 12.76
N TYR A 333 15.45 7.26 13.17
CA TYR A 333 15.27 8.71 13.15
C TYR A 333 16.31 9.43 14.04
N HIS A 334 16.53 8.92 15.26
CA HIS A 334 17.49 9.51 16.19
C HIS A 334 18.95 9.17 15.88
N ASN A 335 19.22 7.99 15.32
CA ASN A 335 20.55 7.49 15.02
C ASN A 335 20.55 6.78 13.66
N PRO A 336 20.54 7.52 12.54
CA PRO A 336 20.54 6.92 11.21
C PRO A 336 21.89 6.28 10.87
N PRO A 337 21.95 5.32 9.92
CA PRO A 337 23.21 4.75 9.47
C PRO A 337 24.17 5.81 8.94
N LEU A 338 25.48 5.66 9.18
CA LEU A 338 26.51 6.59 8.70
C LEU A 338 26.55 6.75 7.17
N THR A 339 26.03 5.75 6.45
CA THR A 339 25.92 5.76 4.98
C THR A 339 24.72 6.57 4.48
N GLN A 340 23.90 7.12 5.39
CA GLN A 340 22.70 7.88 5.10
C GLN A 340 22.75 9.24 5.80
N GLY A 341 22.01 10.21 5.26
CA GLY A 341 21.74 11.48 5.95
C GLY A 341 20.69 11.30 7.06
N SER A 342 20.13 12.42 7.51
CA SER A 342 19.00 12.40 8.45
C SER A 342 17.84 11.55 7.92
N TYR A 343 17.34 10.64 8.74
CA TYR A 343 16.15 9.85 8.43
C TYR A 343 14.90 10.60 8.89
N TRP A 344 13.99 10.93 7.96
CA TRP A 344 12.75 11.67 8.23
C TRP A 344 12.89 12.93 9.12
N PRO A 345 13.80 13.87 8.79
CA PRO A 345 13.94 15.09 9.57
C PRO A 345 12.59 15.79 9.72
N THR A 346 12.21 16.14 10.95
CA THR A 346 10.86 16.62 11.27
C THR A 346 10.90 17.91 12.05
N THR A 347 10.22 18.93 11.54
CA THR A 347 10.03 20.24 12.16
C THR A 347 8.54 20.57 12.17
N VAL A 348 8.00 20.84 13.35
CA VAL A 348 6.64 21.38 13.55
C VAL A 348 6.81 22.81 14.02
N LEU A 349 6.31 23.79 13.27
CA LEU A 349 6.43 25.20 13.62
C LEU A 349 5.38 25.60 14.67
N ALA A 350 5.80 26.28 15.74
CA ALA A 350 4.87 26.96 16.63
C ALA A 350 4.37 28.27 15.98
N GLU A 351 3.27 28.81 16.50
CA GLU A 351 2.73 30.10 16.03
C GLU A 351 3.80 31.21 16.15
N GLY A 352 4.05 31.92 15.06
CA GLY A 352 5.11 32.94 14.95
C GLY A 352 6.48 32.42 14.52
N ASP A 353 6.73 31.11 14.61
CA ASP A 353 8.00 30.52 14.15
C ASP A 353 8.07 30.46 12.62
N ASN A 354 9.31 30.48 12.12
CA ASN A 354 9.58 30.30 10.71
C ASN A 354 10.85 29.47 10.47
N THR A 355 10.94 28.90 9.28
CA THR A 355 12.15 28.25 8.79
C THR A 355 12.29 28.45 7.29
N THR A 356 13.52 28.36 6.79
CA THR A 356 13.82 28.44 5.36
C THR A 356 14.42 27.12 4.89
N VAL A 357 13.84 26.56 3.83
CA VAL A 357 14.32 25.34 3.18
C VAL A 357 14.72 25.64 1.74
N THR A 358 15.68 24.88 1.22
CA THR A 358 16.07 24.95 -0.19
C THR A 358 15.25 23.95 -1.00
N VAL A 359 14.62 24.40 -2.09
CA VAL A 359 13.87 23.56 -3.02
C VAL A 359 14.63 23.50 -4.34
N PHE A 360 15.15 22.33 -4.68
CA PHE A 360 15.90 22.09 -5.90
C PHE A 360 14.96 21.77 -7.07
N ALA A 361 15.23 22.37 -8.23
CA ALA A 361 14.38 22.22 -9.42
C ALA A 361 14.43 20.81 -10.05
N ARG A 362 15.49 20.04 -9.76
CA ARG A 362 15.73 18.70 -10.30
C ARG A 362 15.04 17.59 -9.51
N GLU A 363 14.65 17.85 -8.27
CA GLU A 363 14.00 16.84 -7.44
C GLU A 363 12.50 16.78 -7.76
N HIS A 364 11.99 15.58 -8.09
CA HIS A 364 10.53 15.37 -8.20
C HIS A 364 9.80 15.73 -6.92
N TRP A 365 10.47 15.52 -5.78
CA TRP A 365 9.94 15.71 -4.45
C TRP A 365 11.03 16.24 -3.52
N ASN A 366 11.02 17.54 -3.23
CA ASN A 366 11.85 18.07 -2.15
C ASN A 366 11.14 17.80 -0.82
N ALA A 367 11.63 16.82 -0.05
CA ALA A 367 11.20 16.61 1.32
C ALA A 367 11.71 17.78 2.17
N THR A 368 10.80 18.67 2.60
CA THR A 368 11.18 19.88 3.35
C THR A 368 11.48 19.59 4.82
N GLY A 369 11.02 18.45 5.33
CA GLY A 369 11.04 18.10 6.74
C GLY A 369 10.02 18.87 7.59
N LEU A 370 9.19 19.72 6.99
CA LEU A 370 8.12 20.42 7.70
C LEU A 370 6.87 19.56 7.77
N TYR A 371 6.28 19.46 8.97
CA TYR A 371 4.97 18.84 9.17
C TYR A 371 3.95 19.94 9.44
N LEU A 372 2.95 20.05 8.55
CA LEU A 372 1.90 21.06 8.65
C LEU A 372 0.69 20.46 9.37
N GLU A 373 0.14 21.20 10.33
CA GLU A 373 -1.00 20.77 11.13
C GLU A 373 -2.32 21.29 10.55
N ALA A 374 -3.31 20.41 10.47
CA ALA A 374 -4.65 20.75 9.98
C ALA A 374 -5.23 21.98 10.71
N GLY A 375 -5.80 22.91 9.95
CA GLY A 375 -6.43 24.12 10.47
C GLY A 375 -5.47 25.25 10.86
N LYS A 376 -4.16 25.00 10.99
CA LYS A 376 -3.16 26.07 11.15
C LYS A 376 -2.89 26.75 9.82
N THR A 377 -2.64 28.05 9.86
CA THR A 377 -2.41 28.84 8.65
C THR A 377 -0.92 29.10 8.48
N TYR A 378 -0.39 28.82 7.31
CA TYR A 378 1.03 29.00 7.00
C TYR A 378 1.20 30.03 5.90
N HIS A 379 2.16 30.93 6.08
CA HIS A 379 2.60 31.86 5.06
C HIS A 379 3.87 31.34 4.40
N PHE A 380 3.87 31.33 3.07
CA PHE A 380 4.97 30.87 2.25
C PHE A 380 5.51 32.04 1.47
N GLN A 381 6.84 32.18 1.46
CA GLN A 381 7.54 33.17 0.65
C GLN A 381 8.76 32.51 0.01
N ALA A 382 8.82 32.57 -1.32
CA ALA A 382 9.91 31.99 -2.09
C ALA A 382 10.73 33.08 -2.78
N GLN A 383 12.05 32.88 -2.84
CA GLN A 383 12.98 33.79 -3.48
C GLN A 383 14.08 33.02 -4.20
N GLY A 384 14.66 33.67 -5.22
CA GLY A 384 15.69 33.10 -6.07
C GLY A 384 15.17 32.71 -7.45
N GLU A 385 16.04 32.11 -8.24
CA GLU A 385 15.74 31.65 -9.59
C GLU A 385 16.30 30.25 -9.80
N TRP A 386 15.60 29.48 -10.62
CA TRP A 386 16.03 28.17 -11.09
C TRP A 386 15.86 28.09 -12.61
N MET A 387 16.39 27.04 -13.23
CA MET A 387 16.42 26.91 -14.68
C MET A 387 15.72 25.65 -15.16
N ASP A 388 14.86 25.84 -16.16
CA ASP A 388 14.34 24.78 -17.01
C ASP A 388 15.17 24.75 -18.30
N SER A 389 16.06 23.77 -18.43
CA SER A 389 17.12 23.80 -19.44
C SER A 389 17.94 25.11 -19.35
N ASP A 390 17.74 26.03 -20.29
CA ASP A 390 18.42 27.32 -20.39
C ASP A 390 17.48 28.51 -20.14
N ILE A 391 16.25 28.25 -19.67
CA ILE A 391 15.23 29.27 -19.40
C ILE A 391 15.24 29.57 -17.88
N PRO A 392 15.67 30.78 -17.46
CA PRO A 392 15.56 31.20 -16.07
C PRO A 392 14.10 31.43 -15.70
N SER A 393 13.76 31.03 -14.48
CA SER A 393 12.39 31.08 -13.97
C SER A 393 12.40 31.40 -12.48
N GLY A 394 11.48 32.24 -12.05
CA GLY A 394 11.21 32.47 -10.63
C GLY A 394 10.22 31.47 -10.04
N PRO A 395 9.92 31.59 -8.74
CA PRO A 395 8.92 30.75 -8.06
C PRO A 395 7.50 30.89 -8.63
N ALA A 396 7.11 32.05 -9.17
CA ALA A 396 5.85 32.22 -9.91
C ALA A 396 5.75 31.39 -11.21
N GLY A 397 6.87 30.83 -11.70
CA GLY A 397 6.96 30.06 -12.94
C GLY A 397 7.36 30.91 -14.14
N CYS A 398 7.34 30.30 -15.33
CA CYS A 398 7.62 31.01 -16.58
C CYS A 398 6.33 31.59 -17.16
N ASP A 399 6.32 32.89 -17.44
CA ASP A 399 5.33 33.47 -18.33
C ASP A 399 5.84 33.34 -19.78
N ASN A 400 5.00 32.82 -20.69
CA ASN A 400 4.97 33.05 -22.15
C ASN A 400 4.71 31.78 -23.01
N GLY A 401 3.83 31.93 -24.00
CA GLY A 401 3.51 30.96 -25.06
C GLY A 401 4.70 30.51 -25.95
N LYS A 402 5.93 30.97 -25.71
CA LYS A 402 7.17 30.46 -26.34
C LYS A 402 7.68 29.17 -25.69
N PHE A 403 7.36 28.94 -24.42
CA PHE A 403 7.75 27.73 -23.68
C PHE A 403 7.04 26.49 -24.25
N GLN A 404 5.76 26.61 -24.63
CA GLN A 404 4.98 25.52 -25.22
C GLN A 404 5.54 25.01 -26.56
N LEU A 405 6.01 25.91 -27.44
CA LEU A 405 6.51 25.57 -28.78
C LEU A 405 7.89 24.89 -28.77
N SER A 406 8.80 25.33 -27.91
CA SER A 406 10.18 24.80 -27.86
C SER A 406 10.24 23.41 -27.25
N LYS A 407 9.47 23.14 -26.18
CA LYS A 407 9.38 21.79 -25.59
C LYS A 407 8.69 20.79 -26.52
N LEU A 408 7.56 21.15 -27.14
CA LEU A 408 6.86 20.27 -28.11
C LEU A 408 7.75 19.92 -29.31
N ALA A 409 8.57 20.84 -29.82
CA ALA A 409 9.44 20.57 -30.98
C ALA A 409 10.68 19.70 -30.65
N HIS A 410 11.28 19.90 -29.46
CA HIS A 410 12.46 19.12 -29.04
C HIS A 410 12.13 17.74 -28.47
N SER A 411 10.99 17.58 -27.79
CA SER A 411 10.53 16.28 -27.29
C SER A 411 10.09 15.36 -28.42
N VAL A 412 9.39 15.89 -29.43
CA VAL A 412 8.98 15.12 -30.61
C VAL A 412 10.19 14.67 -31.44
N SER A 413 11.23 15.49 -31.62
CA SER A 413 12.38 15.15 -32.47
C SER A 413 13.37 14.14 -31.87
N SER A 414 13.51 14.07 -30.53
CA SER A 414 14.49 13.20 -29.87
C SER A 414 13.95 11.82 -29.46
N LEU A 415 12.62 11.64 -29.43
CA LEU A 415 11.98 10.43 -28.89
C LEU A 415 11.35 9.50 -29.94
N LEU A 416 11.03 9.99 -31.15
CA LEU A 416 10.45 9.17 -32.23
C LEU A 416 11.33 7.97 -32.62
N GLY A 417 12.65 8.05 -32.45
CA GLY A 417 13.57 7.03 -32.97
C GLY A 417 13.69 5.73 -32.17
N LYS A 418 13.37 5.70 -30.86
CA LYS A 418 13.65 4.53 -30.00
C LYS A 418 12.49 4.08 -29.12
N ALA A 419 11.64 5.00 -28.66
CA ALA A 419 10.49 4.67 -27.83
C ALA A 419 9.29 4.21 -28.68
N GLU A 420 9.13 4.81 -29.86
CA GLU A 420 7.97 4.60 -30.73
C GLU A 420 7.93 3.18 -31.33
N THR A 421 9.09 2.58 -31.65
CA THR A 421 9.16 1.22 -32.21
C THR A 421 8.87 0.14 -31.18
N LEU A 422 9.11 0.39 -29.90
CA LEU A 422 8.75 -0.53 -28.81
C LEU A 422 7.29 -0.32 -28.38
N TYR A 423 6.80 0.92 -28.38
CA TYR A 423 5.46 1.28 -27.93
C TYR A 423 4.36 0.94 -28.96
N GLN A 424 4.55 1.28 -30.25
CA GLN A 424 3.56 1.02 -31.31
C GLN A 424 3.35 -0.46 -31.60
N LYS A 425 4.36 -1.30 -31.36
CA LYS A 425 4.28 -2.75 -31.60
C LYS A 425 3.46 -3.49 -30.54
N PHE A 426 3.17 -2.87 -29.39
CA PHE A 426 2.57 -3.54 -28.23
C PHE A 426 1.21 -2.99 -27.79
N THR A 427 0.85 -1.73 -28.05
CA THR A 427 -0.32 -1.13 -27.35
C THR A 427 -1.51 -0.70 -28.21
N HIS A 428 -1.39 -0.54 -29.53
CA HIS A 428 -2.47 -0.12 -30.45
C HIS A 428 -3.47 0.90 -29.86
N ASN A 429 -2.99 1.91 -29.09
CA ASN A 429 -3.85 2.89 -28.43
C ASN A 429 -3.39 4.32 -28.72
N HIS A 430 -4.33 5.16 -29.16
CA HIS A 430 -4.13 6.54 -29.58
C HIS A 430 -4.34 7.57 -28.45
N THR A 431 -4.51 7.14 -27.20
CA THR A 431 -4.60 8.02 -26.01
C THR A 431 -3.22 8.31 -25.40
N ALA A 432 -2.25 8.66 -26.26
CA ALA A 432 -0.88 9.00 -25.89
C ALA A 432 -0.73 10.47 -25.45
N ASP A 433 -1.72 11.05 -24.77
CA ASP A 433 -1.80 12.51 -24.58
C ASP A 433 -1.07 13.09 -23.35
N PHE A 434 -0.51 12.29 -22.42
CA PHE A 434 -0.10 12.84 -21.11
C PHE A 434 1.33 12.52 -20.64
N TRP A 435 2.31 12.51 -21.55
CA TRP A 435 3.73 12.28 -21.19
C TRP A 435 4.58 13.56 -21.16
N TYR A 436 4.08 14.70 -21.65
CA TYR A 436 4.84 15.96 -21.72
C TYR A 436 4.05 17.16 -21.20
N THR A 437 3.05 16.90 -20.37
CA THR A 437 2.20 17.93 -19.81
C THR A 437 2.65 18.24 -18.37
N LYS A 438 2.11 19.32 -17.78
CA LYS A 438 2.50 19.75 -16.44
C LYS A 438 2.11 18.68 -15.44
N ARG A 439 2.86 18.63 -14.35
CA ARG A 439 2.50 17.75 -13.24
C ARG A 439 1.16 18.16 -12.61
N GLU A 440 0.98 19.47 -12.43
CA GLU A 440 -0.26 20.11 -12.01
C GLU A 440 -0.76 21.05 -13.10
N GLU A 441 -1.75 20.60 -13.86
CA GLU A 441 -2.25 21.33 -15.03
C GLU A 441 -2.87 22.68 -14.69
N GLN A 442 -3.43 22.83 -13.49
CA GLN A 442 -4.00 24.10 -13.05
C GLN A 442 -2.97 25.20 -12.75
N TYR A 443 -1.67 24.87 -12.63
CA TYR A 443 -0.63 25.83 -12.24
C TYR A 443 0.31 26.17 -13.41
N PRO A 444 1.01 27.32 -13.36
CA PRO A 444 1.97 27.69 -14.41
C PRO A 444 3.11 26.67 -14.53
N TRP A 445 3.72 26.62 -15.72
CA TRP A 445 4.93 25.84 -15.93
C TRP A 445 6.06 26.32 -15.02
N PHE A 446 6.76 25.37 -14.43
CA PHE A 446 7.94 25.61 -13.61
C PHE A 446 7.72 26.48 -12.37
N ALA A 447 6.46 26.73 -12.00
CA ALA A 447 6.14 27.40 -10.75
C ALA A 447 6.46 26.50 -9.55
N LEU A 448 6.80 27.11 -8.42
CA LEU A 448 6.97 26.42 -7.15
C LEU A 448 5.60 25.99 -6.63
N VAL A 449 5.43 24.69 -6.45
CA VAL A 449 4.20 24.06 -5.97
C VAL A 449 4.47 23.34 -4.66
N GLY A 450 3.54 23.49 -3.72
CA GLY A 450 3.51 22.78 -2.45
C GLY A 450 2.52 21.61 -2.49
N MET A 451 2.86 20.52 -1.82
CA MET A 451 1.98 19.38 -1.59
C MET A 451 2.08 18.95 -0.14
N VAL A 452 0.94 18.76 0.53
CA VAL A 452 0.87 18.17 1.87
C VAL A 452 0.53 16.69 1.76
N ALA A 453 1.42 15.81 2.20
CA ALA A 453 1.23 14.37 2.16
C ALA A 453 0.22 13.92 3.23
N ASN A 454 -1.08 14.07 2.93
CA ASN A 454 -2.17 13.92 3.92
C ASN A 454 -3.42 13.16 3.43
N ASP A 455 -3.36 12.54 2.25
CA ASP A 455 -4.47 11.83 1.60
C ASP A 455 -5.83 12.58 1.59
N PHE A 456 -5.83 13.93 1.47
CA PHE A 456 -7.05 14.74 1.50
C PHE A 456 -7.57 15.23 0.12
N PRO A 457 -8.91 15.24 -0.12
CA PRO A 457 -9.96 14.68 0.73
C PRO A 457 -9.79 13.18 0.93
N SER A 458 -10.08 12.73 2.14
CA SER A 458 -10.23 11.31 2.43
C SER A 458 -11.48 10.82 1.69
N GLY A 459 -11.34 10.55 0.40
CA GLY A 459 -12.29 9.71 -0.29
C GLY A 459 -12.34 8.39 0.49
N SER A 460 -13.51 7.77 0.58
CA SER A 460 -13.53 6.32 0.65
C SER A 460 -12.48 5.82 -0.33
N GLN A 461 -11.72 4.78 -0.01
CA GLN A 461 -10.68 4.21 -0.90
C GLN A 461 -11.24 3.69 -2.26
N GLN A 462 -12.44 4.14 -2.65
CA GLN A 462 -13.23 3.94 -3.85
C GLN A 462 -12.72 4.73 -5.06
N ASP A 463 -11.94 5.81 -4.89
CA ASP A 463 -11.28 6.51 -6.00
C ASP A 463 -9.77 6.21 -6.01
N GLU A 464 -9.25 5.74 -7.14
CA GLU A 464 -7.82 5.45 -7.42
C GLU A 464 -6.87 6.66 -7.20
N LYS A 465 -7.45 7.82 -6.94
CA LYS A 465 -6.75 9.06 -6.60
C LYS A 465 -7.06 9.36 -5.14
N LEU A 466 -6.33 8.78 -4.19
CA LEU A 466 -6.16 9.41 -2.88
C LEU A 466 -5.38 10.70 -3.14
N PRO A 467 -6.02 11.87 -3.21
CA PRO A 467 -5.33 13.08 -3.58
C PRO A 467 -4.57 13.59 -2.35
N HIS A 468 -3.45 14.26 -2.58
CA HIS A 468 -2.87 15.11 -1.55
C HIS A 468 -3.41 16.52 -1.76
N GLU A 469 -3.41 17.34 -0.71
CA GLU A 469 -3.63 18.77 -0.92
C GLU A 469 -2.41 19.35 -1.66
N VAL A 470 -2.66 19.89 -2.86
CA VAL A 470 -1.65 20.56 -3.69
C VAL A 470 -2.06 22.02 -3.84
N PHE A 471 -1.08 22.94 -3.76
CA PHE A 471 -1.32 24.37 -3.87
C PHE A 471 -0.15 25.09 -4.54
N LEU A 472 -0.46 26.16 -5.27
CA LEU A 472 0.56 27.04 -5.84
C LEU A 472 1.22 27.85 -4.70
N ILE A 473 2.53 27.67 -4.53
CA ILE A 473 3.31 28.53 -3.63
C ILE A 473 3.61 29.85 -4.35
N GLY A 474 4.11 29.77 -5.60
CA GLY A 474 4.51 30.97 -6.35
C GLY A 474 5.57 31.78 -5.59
N ASP A 475 5.56 33.10 -5.76
CA ASP A 475 6.45 33.99 -4.98
C ASP A 475 6.00 34.12 -3.52
N THR A 476 4.68 34.16 -3.29
CA THR A 476 4.09 34.24 -1.97
C THR A 476 2.67 33.68 -1.95
N THR A 477 2.33 32.96 -0.88
CA THR A 477 0.96 32.51 -0.67
C THR A 477 0.66 32.29 0.82
N THR A 478 -0.61 32.05 1.13
CA THR A 478 -1.05 31.54 2.43
C THR A 478 -1.87 30.27 2.19
N PHE A 479 -1.61 29.24 2.99
CA PHE A 479 -2.32 27.97 2.88
C PHE A 479 -2.65 27.41 4.27
N THR A 480 -3.83 26.80 4.37
CA THR A 480 -4.35 26.17 5.59
C THR A 480 -4.71 24.73 5.23
N PRO A 481 -3.90 23.73 5.58
CA PRO A 481 -4.20 22.33 5.31
C PRO A 481 -5.51 21.91 5.99
N LYS A 482 -6.31 21.11 5.29
CA LYS A 482 -7.51 20.48 5.85
C LYS A 482 -7.18 19.18 6.60
N ALA A 483 -6.08 18.53 6.24
CA ALA A 483 -5.52 17.41 6.98
C ALA A 483 -4.02 17.58 7.20
N SER A 484 -3.51 17.11 8.34
CA SER A 484 -2.09 17.24 8.68
C SER A 484 -1.22 16.34 7.80
N GLY A 485 0.01 16.75 7.54
CA GLY A 485 0.96 15.94 6.79
C GLY A 485 2.28 16.66 6.51
N TYR A 486 3.24 15.91 5.95
CA TYR A 486 4.53 16.48 5.56
C TYR A 486 4.42 17.34 4.30
N LEU A 487 5.07 18.50 4.32
CA LEU A 487 5.20 19.37 3.17
C LEU A 487 6.30 18.89 2.24
N TYR A 488 5.93 18.70 0.98
CA TYR A 488 6.84 18.56 -0.14
C TYR A 488 6.71 19.76 -1.07
N ALA A 489 7.81 20.11 -1.72
CA ALA A 489 7.82 21.17 -2.73
C ALA A 489 8.53 20.73 -4.01
N PHE A 490 8.11 21.25 -5.16
CA PHE A 490 8.70 20.90 -6.45
C PHE A 490 8.46 22.02 -7.50
N ALA A 491 9.27 22.02 -8.55
CA ALA A 491 9.05 22.83 -9.74
C ALA A 491 7.99 22.16 -10.62
N ASN A 492 6.94 22.86 -11.05
CA ASN A 492 5.84 22.28 -11.82
C ASN A 492 6.22 21.99 -13.29
N ASP A 493 6.99 20.93 -13.48
CA ASP A 493 7.49 20.47 -14.78
C ASP A 493 6.91 19.11 -15.18
N ALA A 494 7.14 18.68 -16.42
CA ALA A 494 6.74 17.36 -16.88
C ALA A 494 7.56 16.29 -16.15
N TRP A 495 6.91 15.18 -15.78
CA TRP A 495 7.49 14.16 -14.91
C TRP A 495 8.85 13.63 -15.41
N GLN A 496 9.03 13.52 -16.72
CA GLN A 496 10.22 12.94 -17.35
C GLN A 496 11.34 13.96 -17.60
N THR A 497 11.08 15.27 -17.48
CA THR A 497 12.03 16.31 -17.91
C THR A 497 12.94 16.80 -16.80
N TYR A 498 12.71 16.47 -15.52
CA TYR A 498 13.48 16.99 -14.38
C TYR A 498 15.00 16.86 -14.48
N HIS A 499 15.52 15.91 -15.28
CA HIS A 499 16.95 15.73 -15.54
C HIS A 499 17.63 16.97 -16.14
N ASN A 500 16.91 17.81 -16.89
CA ASN A 500 17.46 19.04 -17.49
C ASN A 500 17.35 20.27 -16.58
N ASN A 501 16.64 20.16 -15.44
CA ASN A 501 16.45 21.25 -14.48
C ASN A 501 17.72 21.50 -13.65
N ARG A 502 17.95 22.77 -13.27
CA ARG A 502 19.12 23.21 -12.51
C ARG A 502 18.77 24.33 -11.53
N GLY A 503 19.56 24.45 -10.47
CA GLY A 503 19.37 25.50 -9.46
C GLY A 503 18.30 25.17 -8.43
N SER A 504 17.98 26.17 -7.62
CA SER A 504 17.10 26.03 -6.46
C SER A 504 16.53 27.37 -6.05
N VAL A 505 15.38 27.33 -5.39
CA VAL A 505 14.77 28.49 -4.73
C VAL A 505 14.80 28.31 -3.21
N ALA A 506 14.89 29.41 -2.48
CA ALA A 506 14.74 29.41 -1.03
C ALA A 506 13.26 29.62 -0.68
N LEU A 507 12.69 28.73 0.12
CA LEU A 507 11.30 28.78 0.57
C LEU A 507 11.28 29.01 2.09
N THR A 508 10.81 30.17 2.50
CA THR A 508 10.53 30.49 3.91
C THR A 508 9.07 30.18 4.23
N VAL A 509 8.86 29.41 5.29
CA VAL A 509 7.53 29.04 5.79
C VAL A 509 7.38 29.59 7.20
N THR A 510 6.30 30.32 7.46
CA THR A 510 5.95 30.89 8.77
C THR A 510 4.60 30.36 9.21
N CYS A 511 4.49 29.82 10.43
CA CYS A 511 3.19 29.52 11.03
C CYS A 511 2.59 30.84 11.54
N LYS A 512 1.43 31.21 11.00
CA LYS A 512 0.72 32.43 11.39
C LYS A 512 -0.07 32.27 12.67
#